data_AF-J9GV14-F1
#
_entry.id   AF-J9GV14-F1
#
_cell.length_a   1.000
_cell.length_b   1.000
_cell.length_c   1.000
_cell.angle_alpha   90.00
_cell.angle_beta   90.00
_cell.angle_gamma   90.00
#
_symmetry.space_group_name_H-M   'P 1'
#
loop_
_entity.id
_entity.type
_entity.pdbx_description
1 polymer ?
#
loop_
_entity_poly.entity_id
_entity_poly.type
_entity_poly.pdbx_seq_one_letter_code
_entity_poly.pdbx_strand_id
1 'polypeptide(L)' 'MRVISGIYKRRRFDIPKTFKARPTTDFAKENLFNVLANYMDFEAGIRALDLFAGTGSISIELVSRGCDQVI' A
#
# COMPACT_ATOMS: atom_id res chain seq x y z
N MET A 1 -4.47 5.82 9.19
CA MET A 1 -3.28 5.27 8.48
C MET A 1 -2.71 6.34 7.54
N ARG A 2 -1.53 6.10 6.96
CA ARG A 2 -0.87 7.06 6.04
C ARG A 2 -0.22 6.34 4.85
N VAL A 3 -0.25 6.99 3.69
CA VAL A 3 0.50 6.60 2.49
C VAL A 3 1.95 7.08 2.59
N ILE A 4 2.91 6.19 2.38
CA ILE A 4 4.34 6.44 2.63
C ILE A 4 5.00 7.12 1.43
N SER A 5 4.76 6.63 0.21
CA SER A 5 5.43 7.10 -1.01
C SER A 5 4.50 7.11 -2.23
N GLY A 6 5.00 7.59 -3.37
CA GLY A 6 4.26 7.69 -4.62
C GLY A 6 3.39 8.95 -4.72
N ILE A 7 2.45 8.96 -5.67
CA ILE A 7 1.63 10.14 -6.03
C ILE A 7 0.68 10.60 -4.91
N TYR A 8 0.33 9.70 -3.98
CA TYR A 8 -0.52 9.99 -2.82
C TYR A 8 0.28 10.10 -1.50
N LYS A 9 1.61 10.24 -1.58
CA LYS A 9 2.50 10.37 -0.42
C LYS A 9 1.98 11.36 0.62
N ARG A 10 2.10 10.98 1.90
CA ARG A 10 1.66 11.72 3.11
C ARG A 10 0.15 11.88 3.29
N ARG A 11 -0.69 11.46 2.34
CA ARG A 11 -2.15 11.46 2.56
C ARG A 11 -2.50 10.49 3.69
N ARG A 12 -3.42 10.92 4.54
CA ARG A 12 -3.98 10.12 5.62
C ARG A 12 -5.37 9.63 5.21
N PHE A 13 -5.73 8.47 5.70
CA PHE A 13 -7.06 7.91 5.55
C PHE A 13 -7.47 7.24 6.85
N ASP A 14 -8.76 7.32 7.10
CA ASP A 14 -9.38 6.79 8.30
C ASP A 14 -9.91 5.38 8.06
N ILE A 15 -9.91 4.60 9.12
CA ILE A 15 -10.47 3.25 9.15
C ILE A 15 -11.60 3.29 10.19
N PRO A 16 -12.70 2.55 9.99
CA PRO A 16 -13.73 2.42 11.01
C PRO A 16 -13.14 2.07 12.37
N LYS A 17 -13.53 2.79 13.42
CA LYS A 17 -13.06 2.54 14.79
C LYS A 17 -13.39 1.13 15.30
N THR A 18 -14.39 0.48 14.70
CA THR A 18 -14.82 -0.88 14.99
C THR A 18 -13.95 -1.96 14.34
N PHE A 19 -13.04 -1.60 13.43
CA PHE A 19 -12.19 -2.55 12.73
C PHE A 19 -11.12 -3.12 13.68
N LYS A 20 -11.26 -4.39 14.03
CA LYS A 20 -10.31 -5.10 14.90
C LYS A 20 -9.29 -5.87 14.05
N ALA A 21 -8.11 -5.28 13.89
CA ALA A 21 -6.95 -5.98 13.35
C ALA A 21 -5.66 -5.40 13.94
N ARG A 22 -4.57 -6.16 13.84
CA ARG A 22 -3.23 -5.64 14.11
C ARG A 22 -2.76 -4.86 12.88
N PRO A 23 -2.57 -3.53 12.96
CA PRO A 23 -2.15 -2.75 11.80
C PRO A 23 -0.69 -3.04 11.43
N THR A 24 -0.42 -3.09 10.13
CA THR A 24 0.96 -3.06 9.62
C THR A 24 1.56 -1.68 9.88
N THR A 25 2.74 -1.63 10.51
CA THR A 25 3.40 -0.36 10.82
C THR A 25 3.90 0.33 9.56
N ASP A 26 4.06 1.66 9.63
CA ASP A 26 4.64 2.45 8.53
C ASP A 26 6.04 1.91 8.16
N PHE A 27 6.85 1.51 9.15
CA PHE A 27 8.18 0.92 8.94
C PHE A 27 8.14 -0.44 8.21
N ALA A 28 7.23 -1.34 8.59
CA ALA A 28 7.12 -2.65 7.94
C ALA A 28 6.63 -2.48 6.48
N LYS A 29 5.67 -1.59 6.26
CA LYS A 29 5.16 -1.25 4.93
C LYS A 29 6.24 -0.61 4.06
N GLU A 30 6.98 0.37 4.57
CA GLU A 30 8.08 1.02 3.83
C GLU A 30 9.13 0.00 3.38
N ASN A 31 9.59 -0.87 4.29
CA ASN A 31 10.57 -1.90 3.95
C ASN A 31 10.05 -2.90 2.91
N LEU A 32 8.79 -3.33 3.02
CA LEU A 32 8.19 -4.21 2.02
C LEU A 32 8.29 -3.60 0.61
N PHE A 33 7.89 -2.34 0.46
CA PHE A 33 7.94 -1.69 -0.85
C PHE A 33 9.35 -1.32 -1.29
N ASN A 34 10.28 -1.09 -0.36
CA ASN A 34 11.69 -0.91 -0.71
C ASN A 34 12.26 -2.20 -1.32
N VAL A 35 11.92 -3.36 -0.76
CA VAL A 35 12.30 -4.65 -1.33
C VAL A 35 11.67 -4.82 -2.71
N LEU A 36 10.36 -4.62 -2.85
CA LEU A 36 9.66 -4.77 -4.14
C LEU A 36 10.19 -3.83 -5.23
N ALA A 37 10.52 -2.58 -4.89
CA ALA A 37 11.07 -1.60 -5.84
C ALA A 37 12.44 -2.01 -6.42
N ASN A 38 13.17 -2.93 -5.77
CA ASN A 38 14.40 -3.51 -6.33
C ASN A 38 14.13 -4.66 -7.29
N TYR A 39 12.94 -5.26 -7.27
CA TYR A 39 12.57 -6.39 -8.11
C TYR A 39 11.71 -6.01 -9.32
N MET A 40 10.96 -4.90 -9.22
CA MET A 40 10.02 -4.49 -10.25
C MET A 40 9.83 -2.98 -10.29
N ASP A 41 9.53 -2.48 -11.49
CA ASP A 41 9.15 -1.09 -11.72
C ASP A 41 7.62 -0.96 -11.65
N PHE A 42 7.12 -0.27 -10.63
CA PHE A 42 5.69 -0.08 -10.38
C PHE A 42 4.95 0.61 -11.52
N GLU A 43 5.63 1.40 -12.36
CA GLU A 43 5.02 2.15 -13.47
C GLU A 43 4.95 1.33 -14.78
N ALA A 44 5.41 0.08 -14.78
CA ALA A 44 5.42 -0.80 -15.95
C ALA A 44 4.06 -1.47 -16.27
N GLY A 45 2.94 -0.86 -15.84
CA GLY A 45 1.59 -1.38 -16.05
C GLY A 45 1.23 -2.60 -15.20
N ILE A 46 1.73 -2.65 -13.96
CA ILE A 46 1.56 -3.79 -13.06
C ILE A 46 0.14 -3.82 -12.48
N ARG A 47 -0.38 -5.04 -12.34
CA ARG A 47 -1.62 -5.34 -11.61
C ARG A 47 -1.30 -6.20 -10.39
N ALA A 48 -1.98 -5.95 -9.28
CA ALA A 48 -1.78 -6.67 -8.03
C ALA A 48 -3.09 -7.26 -7.49
N LEU A 49 -2.97 -8.29 -6.65
CA LEU A 49 -4.06 -8.91 -5.93
C LEU A 49 -3.75 -8.84 -4.43
N ASP A 50 -4.62 -8.21 -3.65
CA ASP A 50 -4.50 -8.08 -2.19
C ASP A 50 -5.49 -9.01 -1.49
N LEU A 51 -5.07 -10.28 -1.32
CA LEU A 51 -5.91 -11.38 -0.79
C LEU A 51 -6.52 -11.08 0.60
N PHE A 52 -5.87 -10.25 1.40
CA PHE A 52 -6.30 -9.90 2.76
C PHE A 52 -6.15 -8.41 3.00
N ALA A 53 -6.71 -7.61 2.10
CA ALA A 53 -6.54 -6.15 2.09
C ALA A 53 -6.85 -5.49 3.45
N GLY A 54 -7.83 -6.02 4.19
CA GLY A 54 -8.17 -5.55 5.53
C GLY A 54 -8.51 -4.06 5.53
N THR A 55 -7.56 -3.24 5.97
CA THR A 55 -7.70 -1.76 5.95
C THR A 55 -7.43 -1.12 4.59
N GLY A 56 -7.02 -1.90 3.59
CA GLY A 56 -6.58 -1.43 2.29
C GLY A 56 -5.22 -0.74 2.29
N SER A 57 -4.46 -0.74 3.40
CA SER A 57 -3.22 0.05 3.48
C SER A 57 -2.12 -0.39 2.52
N ILE A 58 -2.05 -1.67 2.13
CA ILE A 58 -1.08 -2.16 1.15
C ILE A 58 -1.58 -1.86 -0.26
N SER A 59 -2.85 -2.17 -0.54
CA SER A 59 -3.54 -1.79 -1.78
C SER A 59 -3.38 -0.31 -2.15
N ILE A 60 -3.63 0.61 -1.21
CA ILE A 60 -3.49 2.06 -1.45
C ILE A 60 -2.03 2.44 -1.74
N GLU A 61 -1.06 1.80 -1.08
CA GLU A 61 0.36 2.07 -1.28
C GLU A 61 0.83 1.56 -2.66
N LEU A 62 0.31 0.40 -3.12
CA LEU A 62 0.53 -0.13 -4.47
C LEU A 62 0.06 0.86 -5.53
N VAL A 63 -1.19 1.33 -5.44
CA VAL A 63 -1.75 2.31 -6.38
C VAL A 63 -0.97 3.63 -6.31
N SER A 64 -0.63 4.10 -5.11
CA SER A 64 0.17 5.32 -4.95
C SER A 64 1.51 5.24 -5.67
N ARG A 65 2.12 4.05 -5.75
CA ARG A 65 3.44 3.84 -6.37
C ARG A 65 3.40 3.61 -7.88
N GLY A 66 2.23 3.55 -8.50
CA GLY A 66 2.08 3.40 -9.95
C GLY A 66 1.39 2.12 -10.40
N CYS A 67 0.93 1.26 -9.48
CA CYS A 67 0.17 0.07 -9.85
C CYS A 67 -1.19 0.47 -10.46
N ASP A 68 -1.47 0.02 -11.68
CA ASP A 68 -2.67 0.37 -12.45
C ASP A 68 -3.96 -0.10 -11.79
N GLN A 69 -3.92 -1.30 -11.21
CA GLN A 69 -5.08 -1.93 -10.60
C GLN A 69 -4.66 -2.86 -9.47
N VAL A 70 -5.36 -2.74 -8.34
CA VAL A 70 -5.31 -3.70 -7.25
C VAL A 70 -6.70 -4.35 -7.12
N ILE A 71 -6.73 -5.68 -7.14
CA ILE A 71 -7.93 -6.51 -7.00
C ILE A 71 -8.00 -7.04 -5.57
#